data_AF-A0A8H7BKQ6-F1
#
_entry.id   AF-A0A8H7BKQ6-F1
#
_cell.length_a   1.000
_cell.length_b   1.000
_cell.length_c   1.000
_cell.angle_alpha   90.00
_cell.angle_beta   90.00
_cell.angle_gamma   90.00
#
_symmetry.space_group_name_H-M   'P 1'
#
loop_
_entity.id
_entity.type
_entity.pdbx_description
1 polymer ?
#
loop_
_entity_poly.entity_id
_entity_poly.type
_entity_poly.pdbx_seq_one_letter_code
_entity_poly.pdbx_strand_id
1 'polypeptide(L)'
;MGIKRKLQASLPDEIFLFVQGNTDSEWAFALFLSFLSNPNADSFEHQELKNAMVKTIAQLNAWADEAGITEASLLNFAVTDGASVVCVRYTSSKTEEAASLYFSSGTRFECYRPGHYRMVKADRREDMVVVASEPLTFEKADWLTIPTNNILVITPKLNVLLQPIKDKYYAPDRGVETKEEIGRIPESDSVLFKAHQECPMSAVN
;
A
#
# COMPACT_ATOMS: atom_id res chain seq x y z
N MET A 1 10.41 -1.98 30.10
CA MET A 1 10.36 -3.41 29.68
C MET A 1 9.74 -3.40 28.30
N GLY A 2 10.41 -3.92 27.26
CA GLY A 2 9.90 -3.82 25.88
C GLY A 2 8.64 -4.66 25.65
N ILE A 3 7.89 -4.37 24.57
CA ILE A 3 6.63 -5.05 24.24
C ILE A 3 6.80 -6.53 23.87
N LYS A 4 8.01 -6.94 23.44
CA LYS A 4 8.31 -8.27 22.88
C LYS A 4 7.86 -9.44 23.76
N ARG A 5 8.20 -9.42 25.05
CA ARG A 5 7.85 -10.52 25.97
C ARG A 5 6.33 -10.65 26.12
N LYS A 6 5.62 -9.52 26.13
CA LYS A 6 4.17 -9.49 26.23
C LYS A 6 3.51 -10.01 24.95
N LEU A 7 4.03 -9.60 23.79
CA LEU A 7 3.60 -10.10 22.49
C LEU A 7 3.76 -11.63 22.42
N GLN A 8 4.96 -12.14 22.72
CA GLN A 8 5.26 -13.57 22.69
C GLN A 8 4.30 -14.39 23.58
N ALA A 9 4.03 -13.91 24.80
CA ALA A 9 3.13 -14.57 25.74
C ALA A 9 1.64 -14.50 25.36
N SER A 10 1.27 -13.65 24.41
CA SER A 10 -0.12 -13.51 23.93
C SER A 10 -0.46 -14.41 22.75
N LEU A 11 0.55 -14.97 22.08
CA LEU A 11 0.35 -15.79 20.89
C LEU A 11 -0.04 -17.23 21.26
N PRO A 12 -0.93 -17.87 20.48
CA PRO A 12 -1.12 -19.32 20.55
C PRO A 12 0.19 -20.06 20.25
N ASP A 13 0.40 -21.20 20.91
CA ASP A 13 1.64 -21.98 20.80
C ASP A 13 2.00 -22.33 19.35
N GLU A 14 1.02 -22.72 18.52
CA GLU A 14 1.23 -23.06 17.11
C GLU A 14 1.83 -21.91 16.30
N ILE A 15 1.35 -20.69 16.53
CA ILE A 15 1.82 -19.48 15.86
C ILE A 15 3.17 -19.03 16.44
N PHE A 16 3.35 -19.13 17.76
CA PHE A 16 4.61 -18.80 18.42
C PHE A 16 5.76 -19.67 17.89
N LEU A 17 5.52 -20.97 17.71
CA LEU A 17 6.52 -21.92 17.20
C LEU A 17 6.84 -21.74 15.71
N PHE A 18 6.00 -21.03 14.95
CA PHE A 18 6.25 -20.72 13.54
C PHE A 18 7.30 -19.62 13.35
N VAL A 19 7.48 -18.74 14.34
CA VAL A 19 8.45 -17.63 14.28
C VAL A 19 9.87 -18.18 14.37
N GLN A 20 10.71 -17.86 13.39
CA GLN A 20 12.09 -18.37 13.29
C GLN A 20 13.13 -17.30 13.63
N GLY A 21 12.82 -16.04 13.37
CA GLY A 21 13.70 -14.92 13.63
C GLY A 21 13.30 -14.12 14.87
N ASN A 22 13.84 -12.90 14.92
CA ASN A 22 13.69 -12.00 16.07
C ASN A 22 13.32 -10.57 15.66
N THR A 23 12.92 -10.37 14.40
CA THR A 23 12.57 -9.05 13.86
C THR A 23 11.17 -8.63 14.29
N ASP A 24 10.95 -7.32 14.47
CA ASP A 24 9.64 -6.80 14.86
C ASP A 24 8.56 -7.11 13.81
N SER A 25 8.91 -7.09 12.52
CA SER A 25 7.99 -7.41 11.42
C SER A 25 7.48 -8.86 11.49
N GLU A 26 8.33 -9.81 11.88
CA GLU A 26 7.95 -11.21 12.00
C GLU A 26 7.02 -11.43 13.20
N TRP A 27 7.31 -10.79 14.33
CA TRP A 27 6.42 -10.81 15.50
C TRP A 27 5.08 -10.10 15.22
N ALA A 28 5.09 -9.00 14.45
CA ALA A 28 3.87 -8.32 14.01
C ALA A 28 3.04 -9.21 13.07
N PHE A 29 3.70 -9.97 12.19
CA PHE A 29 3.02 -10.93 11.32
C PHE A 29 2.41 -12.10 12.11
N ALA A 30 3.13 -12.65 13.10
CA ALA A 30 2.59 -13.66 13.99
C ALA A 30 1.35 -13.16 14.77
N LEU A 31 1.39 -11.92 15.25
CA LEU A 31 0.24 -11.27 15.88
C LEU A 31 -0.92 -11.05 14.90
N PHE A 32 -0.63 -10.74 13.63
CA PHE A 32 -1.65 -10.68 12.59
C PHE A 32 -2.33 -12.03 12.37
N LEU A 33 -1.56 -13.12 12.27
CA LEU A 33 -2.10 -14.47 12.10
C LEU A 33 -3.01 -14.87 13.27
N SER A 34 -2.69 -14.47 14.51
CA SER A 34 -3.52 -14.80 15.68
C SER A 34 -4.87 -14.09 15.70
N PHE A 35 -5.07 -13.06 14.88
CA PHE A 35 -6.36 -12.39 14.71
C PHE A 35 -7.22 -12.93 13.56
N LEU A 36 -6.69 -13.85 12.75
CA LEU A 36 -7.47 -14.58 11.75
C LEU A 36 -8.31 -15.66 12.43
N SER A 37 -9.50 -15.94 11.87
CA SER A 37 -10.41 -16.95 12.43
C SER A 37 -9.84 -18.36 12.28
N ASN A 38 -9.16 -18.61 11.15
CA ASN A 38 -8.39 -19.81 10.89
C ASN A 38 -7.10 -19.44 10.13
N PRO A 39 -5.95 -19.33 10.81
CA PRO A 39 -4.69 -18.93 10.17
C PRO A 39 -4.17 -19.95 9.14
N ASN A 40 -4.68 -21.18 9.15
CA ASN A 40 -4.30 -22.24 8.21
C ASN A 40 -5.25 -22.34 6.99
N ALA A 41 -6.16 -21.38 6.79
CA ALA A 41 -7.04 -21.37 5.63
C ALA A 41 -6.28 -21.00 4.34
N ASP A 42 -6.69 -21.59 3.22
CA ASP A 42 -6.09 -21.33 1.90
C ASP A 42 -6.53 -19.99 1.28
N SER A 43 -7.62 -19.40 1.77
CA SER A 43 -8.17 -18.13 1.26
C SER A 43 -8.98 -17.43 2.34
N PHE A 44 -9.01 -16.10 2.30
CA PHE A 44 -9.71 -15.28 3.27
C PHE A 44 -10.63 -14.28 2.58
N GLU A 45 -11.68 -13.84 3.27
CA GLU A 45 -12.36 -12.62 2.83
C GLU A 45 -11.41 -11.44 3.01
N HIS A 46 -11.33 -10.54 2.02
CA HIS A 46 -10.50 -9.35 2.11
C HIS A 46 -10.80 -8.50 3.36
N GLN A 47 -12.04 -8.57 3.87
CA GLN A 47 -12.47 -7.89 5.07
C GLN A 47 -11.88 -8.50 6.34
N GLU A 48 -11.68 -9.82 6.37
CA GLU A 48 -11.03 -10.54 7.47
C GLU A 48 -9.56 -10.12 7.57
N LEU A 49 -8.82 -10.16 6.46
CA LEU A 49 -7.43 -9.69 6.40
C LEU A 49 -7.30 -8.24 6.87
N LYS A 50 -8.19 -7.37 6.38
CA LYS A 50 -8.22 -5.96 6.78
C LYS A 50 -8.46 -5.81 8.28
N ASN A 51 -9.46 -6.51 8.83
CA ASN A 51 -9.83 -6.42 10.23
C ASN A 51 -8.73 -6.98 11.14
N ALA A 52 -8.07 -8.08 10.76
CA ALA A 52 -6.93 -8.63 11.47
C ALA A 52 -5.78 -7.62 11.51
N MET A 53 -5.46 -6.98 10.38
CA MET A 53 -4.41 -5.95 10.33
C MET A 53 -4.72 -4.73 11.21
N VAL A 54 -5.97 -4.25 11.22
CA VAL A 54 -6.39 -3.16 12.10
C VAL A 54 -6.27 -3.55 13.58
N LYS A 55 -6.64 -4.79 13.94
CA LYS A 55 -6.46 -5.31 15.31
C LYS A 55 -4.97 -5.41 15.69
N THR A 56 -4.11 -5.85 14.78
CA THR A 56 -2.65 -5.89 14.98
C THR A 56 -2.12 -4.52 15.37
N ILE A 57 -2.43 -3.49 14.58
CA ILE A 57 -1.96 -2.12 14.85
C ILE A 57 -2.51 -1.60 16.18
N ALA A 58 -3.80 -1.80 16.43
CA ALA A 58 -4.42 -1.38 17.70
C ALA A 58 -3.77 -2.05 18.92
N GLN A 59 -3.45 -3.35 18.81
CA GLN A 59 -2.83 -4.11 19.90
C GLN A 59 -1.39 -3.68 20.15
N LEU A 60 -0.60 -3.43 19.10
CA LEU A 60 0.76 -2.90 19.20
C LEU A 60 0.76 -1.52 19.86
N ASN A 61 -0.12 -0.62 19.45
CA ASN A 61 -0.28 0.70 20.07
C ASN A 61 -0.62 0.58 21.57
N ALA A 62 -1.57 -0.29 21.93
CA ALA A 62 -1.96 -0.49 23.32
C ALA A 62 -0.79 -0.97 24.19
N TRP A 63 0.02 -1.90 23.69
CA TRP A 63 1.20 -2.35 24.41
C TRP A 63 2.32 -1.30 24.47
N ALA A 64 2.48 -0.50 23.42
CA ALA A 64 3.42 0.62 23.43
C ALA A 64 3.04 1.65 24.50
N ASP A 65 1.74 1.98 24.60
CA ASP A 65 1.20 2.88 25.63
C ASP A 65 1.46 2.33 27.04
N GLU A 66 1.14 1.07 27.29
CA GLU A 66 1.36 0.42 28.58
C GLU A 66 2.85 0.37 28.97
N ALA A 67 3.73 0.21 27.99
CA ALA A 67 5.17 0.20 28.19
C ALA A 67 5.77 1.62 28.33
N GLY A 68 4.97 2.68 28.14
CA GLY A 68 5.40 4.07 28.19
C GLY A 68 6.32 4.46 27.02
N ILE A 69 6.17 3.80 25.86
CA ILE A 69 6.95 4.11 24.65
C ILE A 69 6.40 5.39 24.03
N THR A 70 7.25 6.40 23.90
CA THR A 70 6.89 7.71 23.33
C THR A 70 7.36 7.88 21.89
N GLU A 71 8.27 7.03 21.41
CA GLU A 71 8.75 7.02 20.04
C GLU A 71 7.66 6.55 19.08
N ALA A 72 7.51 7.24 17.95
CA ALA A 72 6.51 6.91 16.95
C ALA A 72 6.89 5.63 16.19
N SER A 73 5.93 4.71 16.06
CA SER A 73 6.04 3.55 15.18
C SER A 73 5.56 3.92 13.78
N LEU A 74 6.43 3.77 12.78
CA LEU A 74 6.10 3.91 11.37
C LEU A 74 5.86 2.52 10.78
N LEU A 75 4.62 2.22 10.37
CA LEU A 75 4.21 0.87 9.99
C LEU A 75 3.71 0.87 8.54
N ASN A 76 4.55 0.33 7.66
CA ASN A 76 4.18 0.00 6.28
C ASN A 76 4.12 -1.52 6.12
N PHE A 77 2.93 -2.09 6.27
CA PHE A 77 2.71 -3.52 6.10
C PHE A 77 2.05 -3.83 4.76
N ALA A 78 2.41 -4.97 4.17
CA ALA A 78 1.74 -5.54 3.02
C ALA A 78 1.58 -7.05 3.23
N VAL A 79 0.35 -7.56 3.16
CA VAL A 79 0.02 -8.98 3.30
C VAL A 79 -0.91 -9.43 2.18
N THR A 80 -0.84 -10.71 1.84
CA THR A 80 -1.66 -11.31 0.79
C THR A 80 -1.99 -12.76 1.13
N ASP A 81 -3.16 -13.21 0.70
CA ASP A 81 -3.56 -14.63 0.67
C ASP A 81 -3.44 -15.24 -0.74
N GLY A 82 -2.81 -14.52 -1.67
CA GLY A 82 -2.71 -14.89 -3.08
C GLY A 82 -3.87 -14.41 -3.95
N ALA A 83 -4.98 -13.93 -3.37
CA ALA A 83 -6.13 -13.40 -4.10
C ALA A 83 -6.43 -11.93 -3.76
N SER A 84 -6.28 -11.55 -2.50
CA SER A 84 -6.47 -10.20 -1.98
C SER A 84 -5.17 -9.67 -1.40
N VAL A 85 -4.96 -8.36 -1.46
CA VAL A 85 -3.80 -7.69 -0.85
C VAL A 85 -4.29 -6.63 0.12
N VAL A 86 -3.67 -6.58 1.30
CA VAL A 86 -3.88 -5.52 2.28
C VAL A 86 -2.55 -4.80 2.50
N CYS A 87 -2.54 -3.50 2.26
CA CYS A 87 -1.42 -2.62 2.52
C CYS A 87 -1.82 -1.56 3.55
N VAL A 88 -0.90 -1.18 4.43
CA VAL A 88 -1.11 -0.10 5.40
C VAL A 88 -0.01 0.92 5.27
N ARG A 89 -0.36 2.21 5.35
CA ARG A 89 0.55 3.32 5.63
C ARG A 89 0.15 3.94 6.96
N TYR A 90 0.93 3.76 8.02
CA TYR A 90 0.52 4.15 9.37
C TYR A 90 1.67 4.74 10.20
N THR A 91 1.32 5.66 11.10
CA THR A 91 2.19 6.21 12.15
C THR A 91 1.43 6.34 13.47
N SER A 92 2.05 5.93 14.58
CA SER A 92 1.52 6.10 15.94
C SER A 92 1.81 7.50 16.51
N SER A 93 1.72 8.54 15.67
CA SER A 93 1.98 9.93 16.05
C SER A 93 0.99 10.86 15.35
N LYS A 94 0.54 11.88 16.08
CA LYS A 94 -0.33 12.94 15.51
C LYS A 94 0.44 13.96 14.68
N THR A 95 1.75 14.05 14.88
CA THR A 95 2.60 15.10 14.31
C THR A 95 3.57 14.55 13.28
N GLU A 96 4.14 13.37 13.52
CA GLU A 96 5.12 12.77 12.61
C GLU A 96 4.44 12.10 11.43
N GLU A 97 4.98 12.27 10.22
CA GLU A 97 4.43 11.67 9.02
C GLU A 97 4.76 10.17 8.93
N ALA A 98 3.82 9.37 8.41
CA ALA A 98 4.09 7.97 8.13
C ALA A 98 5.10 7.83 6.98
N ALA A 99 5.91 6.76 7.02
CA ALA A 99 6.79 6.39 5.92
C ALA A 99 6.01 6.35 4.60
N SER A 100 6.62 6.79 3.49
CA SER A 100 5.92 6.96 2.22
C SER A 100 5.41 5.63 1.67
N LEU A 101 4.23 5.68 1.06
CA LEU A 101 3.64 4.55 0.35
C LEU A 101 2.72 5.10 -0.74
N TYR A 102 2.87 4.58 -1.95
CA TYR A 102 2.15 5.01 -3.14
C TYR A 102 1.50 3.79 -3.79
N PHE A 103 0.45 4.04 -4.57
CA PHE A 103 -0.09 3.06 -5.47
C PHE A 103 -0.36 3.64 -6.85
N SER A 104 -0.33 2.79 -7.86
CA SER A 104 -0.75 3.10 -9.22
C SER A 104 -1.62 1.96 -9.73
N SER A 105 -2.69 2.27 -10.46
CA SER A 105 -3.59 1.29 -11.07
C SER A 105 -3.72 1.56 -12.56
N GLY A 106 -3.83 0.50 -13.35
CA GLY A 106 -4.12 0.60 -14.78
C GLY A 106 -4.38 -0.74 -15.42
N THR A 107 -4.23 -0.76 -16.74
CA THR A 107 -4.42 -1.95 -17.60
C THR A 107 -3.12 -2.71 -17.84
N ARG A 108 -1.97 -2.01 -17.88
CA ARG A 108 -0.64 -2.60 -18.07
C ARG A 108 0.48 -1.67 -17.62
N PHE A 109 1.62 -2.25 -17.27
CA PHE A 109 2.86 -1.54 -16.97
C PHE A 109 3.89 -1.90 -18.03
N GLU A 110 4.26 -0.93 -18.86
CA GLU A 110 5.06 -1.19 -20.07
C GLU A 110 6.30 -0.29 -20.13
N CYS A 111 7.37 -0.86 -20.69
CA CYS A 111 8.56 -0.12 -21.11
C CYS A 111 8.27 0.53 -22.47
N TYR A 112 8.24 1.86 -22.52
CA TYR A 112 7.98 2.59 -23.77
C TYR A 112 9.25 3.18 -24.41
N ARG A 113 10.34 3.27 -23.62
CA ARG A 113 11.72 3.50 -24.08
C ARG A 113 12.67 2.79 -23.10
N PRO A 114 13.90 2.41 -23.50
CA PRO A 114 14.83 1.73 -22.60
C PRO A 114 15.00 2.46 -21.26
N GLY A 115 14.65 1.79 -20.15
CA GLY A 115 14.71 2.38 -18.80
C GLY A 115 13.52 3.28 -18.41
N HIS A 116 12.56 3.49 -19.31
CA HIS A 116 11.37 4.30 -19.07
C HIS A 116 10.10 3.44 -19.12
N TYR A 117 9.46 3.35 -17.97
CA TYR A 117 8.22 2.60 -17.77
C TYR A 117 7.07 3.56 -17.48
N ARG A 118 5.84 3.13 -17.78
CA ARG A 118 4.63 3.88 -17.43
C ARG A 118 3.47 2.94 -17.10
N MET A 119 2.52 3.46 -16.33
CA MET A 119 1.23 2.82 -16.14
C MET A 119 0.28 3.25 -17.27
N VAL A 120 -0.28 2.30 -18.00
CA VAL A 120 -1.24 2.58 -19.08
C VAL A 120 -2.67 2.37 -18.59
N LYS A 121 -3.52 3.37 -18.81
CA LYS A 121 -4.96 3.35 -18.48
C LYS A 121 -5.76 3.39 -19.79
N ALA A 122 -5.92 2.23 -20.43
CA ALA A 122 -6.55 2.15 -21.75
C ALA A 122 -8.08 2.29 -21.70
N ASP A 123 -8.70 1.89 -20.59
CA ASP A 123 -10.13 2.01 -20.34
C ASP A 123 -10.40 2.34 -18.87
N ARG A 124 -11.66 2.21 -18.42
CA ARG A 124 -12.06 2.44 -17.01
C ARG A 124 -11.81 1.24 -16.11
N ARG A 125 -11.30 0.12 -16.64
CA ARG A 125 -11.05 -1.10 -15.89
C ARG A 125 -9.62 -1.09 -15.38
N GLU A 126 -9.46 -1.59 -14.16
CA GLU A 126 -8.16 -1.81 -13.55
C GLU A 126 -7.83 -3.30 -13.68
N ASP A 127 -6.80 -3.64 -14.45
CA ASP A 127 -6.30 -5.02 -14.61
C ASP A 127 -4.99 -5.25 -13.84
N MET A 128 -4.42 -4.20 -13.25
CA MET A 128 -3.29 -4.30 -12.33
C MET A 128 -3.25 -3.16 -11.34
N VAL A 129 -2.64 -3.44 -10.19
CA VAL A 129 -2.34 -2.46 -9.15
C VAL A 129 -0.91 -2.68 -8.70
N VAL A 130 -0.12 -1.61 -8.62
CA VAL A 130 1.25 -1.60 -8.10
C VAL A 130 1.26 -0.76 -6.84
N VAL A 131 1.85 -1.27 -5.77
CA VAL A 131 2.08 -0.55 -4.51
C VAL A 131 3.58 -0.51 -4.27
N ALA A 132 4.12 0.66 -3.94
CA ALA A 132 5.55 0.85 -3.73
C ALA A 132 5.82 1.97 -2.71
N SER A 133 6.99 1.95 -2.07
CA SER A 133 7.43 3.00 -1.15
C SER A 133 7.73 4.33 -1.84
N GLU A 134 7.99 4.30 -3.14
CA GLU A 134 8.27 5.44 -4.01
C GLU A 134 7.76 5.17 -5.44
N PRO A 135 7.42 6.21 -6.24
CA PRO A 135 7.06 6.05 -7.64
C PRO A 135 8.16 5.37 -8.45
N LEU A 136 7.83 4.27 -9.13
CA LEU A 136 8.80 3.51 -9.95
C LEU A 136 9.00 4.10 -11.36
N THR A 137 8.27 5.15 -11.72
CA THR A 137 8.27 5.77 -13.05
C THR A 137 8.50 7.28 -12.95
N PHE A 138 8.92 7.90 -14.05
CA PHE A 138 9.13 9.35 -14.11
C PHE A 138 7.81 10.13 -14.11
N GLU A 139 6.75 9.51 -14.63
CA GLU A 139 5.38 9.99 -14.68
C GLU A 139 4.74 9.92 -13.29
N LYS A 140 5.20 10.79 -12.37
CA LYS A 140 4.70 10.84 -10.98
C LYS A 140 3.18 11.03 -10.89
N ALA A 141 2.57 11.67 -11.88
CA ALA A 141 1.12 11.85 -11.97
C ALA A 141 0.33 10.53 -12.05
N ASP A 142 0.97 9.42 -12.43
CA ASP A 142 0.37 8.09 -12.44
C ASP A 142 0.31 7.45 -11.06
N TRP A 143 1.01 8.01 -10.07
CA TRP A 143 1.10 7.51 -8.71
C TRP A 143 0.27 8.35 -7.76
N LEU A 144 -0.49 7.66 -6.91
CA LEU A 144 -1.27 8.27 -5.86
C LEU A 144 -0.63 7.92 -4.52
N THR A 145 -0.32 8.96 -3.74
CA THR A 145 0.15 8.80 -2.36
C THR A 145 -0.98 8.20 -1.52
N ILE A 146 -0.69 7.10 -0.82
CA ILE A 146 -1.62 6.55 0.17
C ILE A 146 -1.61 7.52 1.34
N PRO A 147 -2.76 8.06 1.78
CA PRO A 147 -2.78 9.02 2.89
C PRO A 147 -2.28 8.40 4.19
N THR A 148 -1.81 9.25 5.11
CA THR A 148 -1.32 8.77 6.41
C THR A 148 -2.47 8.11 7.19
N ASN A 149 -2.15 7.02 7.89
CA ASN A 149 -3.09 6.22 8.68
C ASN A 149 -4.26 5.69 7.85
N ASN A 150 -3.97 5.17 6.66
CA ASN A 150 -4.93 4.51 5.80
C ASN A 150 -4.53 3.05 5.52
N ILE A 151 -5.56 2.25 5.29
CA ILE A 151 -5.46 0.87 4.81
C ILE A 151 -5.98 0.82 3.37
N LEU A 152 -5.18 0.24 2.49
CA LEU A 152 -5.50 -0.03 1.10
C LEU A 152 -5.77 -1.52 0.95
N VAL A 153 -6.89 -1.87 0.35
CA VAL A 153 -7.29 -3.26 0.08
C VAL A 153 -7.49 -3.43 -1.41
N ILE A 154 -6.77 -4.38 -2.01
CA ILE A 154 -6.96 -4.83 -3.39
C ILE A 154 -7.76 -6.12 -3.31
N THR A 155 -8.99 -6.09 -3.83
CA THR A 155 -9.88 -7.27 -3.85
C THR A 155 -9.48 -8.26 -4.94
N PRO A 156 -10.01 -9.50 -4.95
CA PRO A 156 -9.74 -10.46 -6.03
C PRO A 156 -10.18 -10.00 -7.43
N LYS A 157 -11.04 -8.98 -7.50
CA LYS A 157 -11.49 -8.34 -8.74
C LYS A 157 -10.68 -7.09 -9.08
N LEU A 158 -9.56 -6.85 -8.40
CA LEU A 158 -8.67 -5.69 -8.54
C LEU A 158 -9.31 -4.33 -8.23
N ASN A 159 -10.45 -4.32 -7.54
CA ASN A 159 -10.96 -3.07 -6.95
C ASN A 159 -10.02 -2.61 -5.83
N VAL A 160 -9.66 -1.33 -5.86
CA VAL A 160 -8.89 -0.67 -4.80
C VAL A 160 -9.85 0.00 -3.83
N LEU A 161 -9.80 -0.41 -2.57
CA LEU A 161 -10.57 0.17 -1.49
C LEU A 161 -9.61 0.86 -0.52
N LEU A 162 -9.76 2.17 -0.37
CA LEU A 162 -8.93 2.98 0.53
C LEU A 162 -9.78 3.45 1.71
N GLN A 163 -9.35 3.15 2.94
CA GLN A 163 -10.11 3.46 4.15
C GLN A 163 -9.20 4.03 5.26
N PRO A 164 -9.65 5.03 6.02
CA PRO A 164 -8.90 5.54 7.15
C PRO A 164 -8.93 4.56 8.33
N ILE A 165 -7.81 4.41 9.01
CA ILE A 165 -7.71 3.75 10.32
C ILE A 165 -8.03 4.81 11.37
N LYS A 166 -9.24 4.74 11.93
CA LYS A 166 -9.75 5.74 12.89
C LYS A 166 -9.41 5.37 14.32
N ASP A 167 -8.24 5.79 14.78
CA ASP A 167 -7.79 5.66 16.17
C ASP A 167 -7.41 7.03 16.78
N LYS A 168 -6.70 7.03 17.91
CA LYS A 168 -6.29 8.27 18.57
C LYS A 168 -5.23 9.06 17.80
N TYR A 169 -4.57 8.50 16.79
CA TYR A 169 -3.55 9.15 15.96
C TYR A 169 -4.09 9.63 14.61
N TYR A 170 -5.30 9.20 14.25
CA TYR A 170 -6.01 9.69 13.08
C TYR A 170 -6.25 11.21 13.16
N ALA A 171 -5.96 11.89 12.06
CA ALA A 171 -6.37 13.26 11.82
C ALA A 171 -6.79 13.41 10.35
N PRO A 172 -7.84 14.18 10.06
CA PRO A 172 -8.26 14.44 8.69
C PRO A 172 -7.13 15.12 7.90
N ASP A 173 -7.11 14.89 6.58
CA ASP A 173 -6.23 15.55 5.60
C ASP A 173 -4.72 15.26 5.72
N ARG A 174 -4.28 14.35 6.61
CA ARG A 174 -2.85 13.99 6.75
C ARG A 174 -2.35 13.07 5.63
N GLY A 175 -1.23 13.45 5.03
CA GLY A 175 -0.60 12.69 3.93
C GLY A 175 -1.43 12.70 2.65
N VAL A 176 -2.46 13.55 2.56
CA VAL A 176 -3.15 13.87 1.30
C VAL A 176 -2.37 14.99 0.66
N GLU A 177 -1.69 14.72 -0.45
CA GLU A 177 -1.14 15.80 -1.28
C GLU A 177 -2.33 16.58 -1.86
N THR A 178 -2.53 17.83 -1.41
CA THR A 178 -3.47 18.75 -2.03
C THR A 178 -3.01 18.97 -3.48
N LYS A 179 -3.84 18.56 -4.44
CA LYS A 179 -3.68 18.85 -5.86
C LYS A 179 -3.89 20.34 -6.13
N GLU A 180 -3.04 21.20 -5.60
CA GLU A 180 -2.88 22.55 -6.11
C GLU A 180 -1.88 22.43 -7.28
N GLU A 181 -2.35 22.74 -8.49
CA GLU A 181 -1.63 22.63 -9.79
C GLU A 181 -1.59 21.24 -10.47
N ILE A 182 -2.77 20.63 -10.69
CA ILE A 182 -2.95 19.85 -11.93
C ILE A 182 -3.65 20.75 -12.93
N GLY A 183 -2.87 21.25 -13.89
CA GLY A 183 -3.30 22.15 -14.95
C GLY A 183 -4.63 21.72 -15.59
N ARG A 184 -5.47 22.72 -15.85
CA ARG A 184 -6.64 22.60 -16.72
C ARG A 184 -6.26 21.79 -17.95
N ILE A 185 -6.89 20.63 -18.12
CA ILE A 185 -6.92 19.93 -19.40
C ILE A 185 -7.63 20.89 -20.37
N PRO A 186 -6.99 21.40 -21.44
CA PRO A 186 -7.72 22.12 -22.46
C PRO A 186 -8.68 21.11 -23.11
N GLU A 187 -9.96 21.48 -23.22
CA GLU A 187 -10.93 20.71 -23.99
C GLU A 187 -10.39 20.48 -25.40
N SER A 188 -10.61 19.26 -25.90
CA SER A 188 -10.11 18.80 -27.19
C SER A 188 -10.75 19.59 -28.33
N ASP A 189 -10.04 20.58 -28.86
CA ASP A 189 -10.35 21.08 -30.20
C ASP A 189 -9.84 20.05 -31.22
N SER A 190 -10.81 19.34 -31.80
CA SER A 190 -10.66 18.58 -33.02
C SER A 190 -10.13 19.48 -34.14
N VAL A 191 -8.85 19.37 -34.48
CA VAL A 191 -8.34 19.85 -35.76
C VAL A 191 -7.44 18.79 -36.37
N LEU A 192 -7.95 18.17 -37.43
CA LEU A 192 -7.18 17.37 -38.37
C LEU A 192 -5.90 18.11 -38.80
N PHE A 193 -4.74 17.46 -38.64
CA PHE A 193 -3.58 17.80 -39.46
C PHE A 193 -3.12 16.58 -40.26
N LYS A 194 -3.11 16.78 -41.59
CA LYS A 194 -2.71 15.83 -42.62
C LYS A 194 -1.22 15.52 -42.53
N ALA A 195 -0.90 14.32 -43.01
CA ALA A 195 0.41 13.73 -43.19
C ALA A 195 1.45 14.65 -43.88
N HIS A 196 2.70 14.55 -43.42
CA HIS A 196 3.89 14.19 -44.23
C HIS A 196 5.15 14.31 -43.36
N GLN A 197 5.92 13.24 -43.19
CA GLN A 197 7.29 13.16 -43.72
C GLN A 197 7.92 11.78 -43.45
N GLU A 198 8.74 11.38 -44.41
CA GLU A 198 9.28 10.05 -44.66
C GLU A 198 10.36 9.62 -43.67
N CYS A 199 10.45 8.31 -43.48
CA CYS A 199 11.50 7.63 -42.74
C CYS A 199 12.62 7.24 -43.72
N PRO A 200 13.89 7.67 -43.56
CA PRO A 200 14.98 7.14 -44.36
C PRO A 200 15.43 5.78 -43.82
N MET A 201 15.20 4.72 -44.59
CA MET A 201 15.91 3.45 -44.44
C MET A 201 17.37 3.63 -44.83
N SER A 202 18.29 3.46 -43.89
CA SER A 202 19.70 3.22 -44.20
C SER A 202 19.90 1.76 -44.60
N ALA A 203 20.15 1.54 -45.89
CA ALA A 203 20.55 0.24 -46.42
C ALA A 203 22.03 -0.05 -46.07
N VAL A 204 22.26 -1.30 -45.67
CA VAL A 204 23.57 -1.93 -45.60
C VAL A 204 24.11 -2.12 -47.01
N ASN A 205 25.34 -1.70 -47.25
CA ASN A 205 26.29 -2.29 -48.20
C ASN A 205 27.68 -2.19 -47.58
#